data_AF-A0A1M6FFF6-F1
#
_entry.id   AF-A0A1M6FFF6-F1
#
_cell.length_a   1.000
_cell.length_b   1.000
_cell.length_c   1.000
_cell.angle_alpha   90.00
_cell.angle_beta   90.00
_cell.angle_gamma   90.00
#
_symmetry.space_group_name_H-M   'P 1'
#
loop_
_entity.id
_entity.type
_entity.pdbx_description
1 polymer ?
#
loop_
_entity_poly.entity_id
_entity_poly.type
_entity_poly.pdbx_seq_one_letter_code
_entity_poly.pdbx_strand_id
1 'polypeptide(L)'
;MKVSETQVSDFELERARKKDLDELKEELARRAADFLREGRPKPEGIGDKQIKNLVVMAQMAAIPLEIKAFIEYQMGRDSGGQGWTAEINGEPFGRALLKEIEEIEKLATDKLKDSNRTNDKRFVLLCLAHFFGYLSWRVKYLDYLKKEKAQSKKRHPGGDRDGGSR
;
A
#
# COMPACT_ATOMS: atom_id res chain seq x y z
N MET A 1 1.30 -13.05 41.45
CA MET A 1 0.31 -12.44 40.55
C MET A 1 -0.24 -13.53 39.65
N LYS A 2 -1.54 -13.88 39.76
CA LYS A 2 -2.19 -14.82 38.83
C LYS A 2 -2.61 -14.02 37.60
N VAL A 3 -2.03 -14.32 36.45
CA VAL A 3 -2.48 -13.82 35.14
C VAL A 3 -3.88 -14.40 34.90
N SER A 4 -4.85 -13.58 34.51
CA SER A 4 -6.22 -14.06 34.26
C SER A 4 -6.25 -14.89 32.96
N GLU A 5 -7.12 -15.92 32.90
CA GLU A 5 -7.27 -16.78 31.71
C GLU A 5 -7.55 -15.98 30.43
N THR A 6 -8.27 -14.85 30.55
CA THR A 6 -8.51 -13.90 29.45
C THR A 6 -7.22 -13.29 28.89
N GLN A 7 -6.27 -12.91 29.75
CA GLN A 7 -4.99 -12.34 29.32
C GLN A 7 -4.09 -13.37 28.63
N VAL A 8 -4.19 -14.64 29.03
CA VAL A 8 -3.45 -15.74 28.38
C VAL A 8 -4.02 -16.01 26.98
N SER A 9 -5.36 -16.02 26.84
CA SER A 9 -6.04 -16.23 25.56
C SER A 9 -5.74 -15.11 24.54
N ASP A 10 -5.74 -13.85 24.97
CA ASP A 10 -5.40 -12.72 24.09
C ASP A 10 -3.95 -12.77 23.61
N PHE A 11 -3.03 -13.18 24.48
CA PHE A 11 -1.61 -13.31 24.13
C PHE A 11 -1.38 -14.42 23.09
N GLU A 12 -2.03 -15.57 23.25
CA GLU A 12 -1.97 -16.67 22.28
C GLU A 12 -2.54 -16.26 20.92
N LEU A 13 -3.64 -15.51 20.93
CA LEU A 13 -4.27 -15.00 19.71
C LEU A 13 -3.37 -13.98 18.99
N GLU A 14 -2.75 -13.05 19.71
CA GLU A 14 -1.79 -12.10 19.12
C GLU A 14 -0.53 -12.82 18.57
N ARG A 15 -0.06 -13.87 19.25
CA ARG A 15 1.03 -14.70 18.74
C ARG A 15 0.65 -15.43 17.46
N ALA A 16 -0.57 -15.98 17.39
CA ALA A 16 -1.10 -16.62 16.19
C ALA A 16 -1.19 -15.64 15.03
N ARG A 17 -1.80 -14.46 15.24
CA ARG A 17 -1.87 -13.37 14.25
C ARG A 17 -0.48 -13.01 13.73
N LYS A 18 0.50 -12.85 14.61
CA LYS A 18 1.87 -12.52 14.21
C LYS A 18 2.47 -13.59 13.31
N LYS A 19 2.33 -14.87 13.68
CA LYS A 19 2.82 -15.99 12.88
C LYS A 19 2.18 -16.00 11.49
N ASP A 20 0.86 -15.90 11.41
CA ASP A 20 0.15 -15.90 10.12
C ASP A 20 0.55 -14.70 9.26
N LEU A 21 0.75 -13.54 9.88
CA LEU A 21 1.17 -12.32 9.20
C LEU A 21 2.58 -12.47 8.65
N ASP A 22 3.51 -13.01 9.43
CA ASP A 22 4.88 -13.25 9.01
C ASP A 22 4.92 -14.14 7.75
N GLU A 23 4.05 -15.15 7.66
CA GLU A 23 3.91 -16.02 6.49
C GLU A 23 3.31 -15.31 5.27
N LEU A 24 2.54 -14.23 5.46
CA LEU A 24 1.95 -13.43 4.36
C LEU A 24 2.82 -12.23 3.94
N LYS A 25 3.82 -11.83 4.72
CA LYS A 25 4.59 -10.59 4.48
C LYS A 25 5.20 -10.51 3.09
N GLU A 26 5.74 -11.62 2.57
CA GLU A 26 6.35 -11.63 1.24
C GLU A 26 5.31 -11.40 0.14
N GLU A 27 4.15 -12.06 0.23
CA GLU A 27 3.06 -11.89 -0.73
C GLU A 27 2.49 -10.47 -0.68
N LEU A 28 2.31 -9.89 0.52
CA LEU A 28 1.87 -8.50 0.68
C LEU A 28 2.87 -7.52 0.07
N ALA A 29 4.17 -7.76 0.22
CA ALA A 29 5.21 -6.93 -0.39
C ALA A 29 5.22 -7.06 -1.92
N ARG A 30 5.05 -8.28 -2.45
CA ARG A 30 4.95 -8.58 -3.88
C ARG A 30 3.76 -7.85 -4.51
N ARG A 31 2.58 -7.98 -3.90
CA ARG A 31 1.36 -7.27 -4.34
C ARG A 31 1.54 -5.76 -4.36
N ALA A 32 2.15 -5.17 -3.33
CA ALA A 32 2.44 -3.73 -3.32
C ALA A 32 3.40 -3.31 -4.45
N ALA A 33 4.40 -4.15 -4.76
CA ALA A 33 5.35 -3.91 -5.84
C ALA A 33 4.75 -4.12 -7.24
N ASP A 34 3.76 -5.01 -7.39
CA ASP A 34 3.04 -5.23 -8.64
C ASP A 34 1.97 -4.16 -8.89
N PHE A 35 1.32 -3.70 -7.82
CA PHE A 35 0.32 -2.64 -7.86
C PHE A 35 0.91 -1.33 -8.39
N LEU A 36 2.10 -0.93 -7.90
CA LEU A 36 2.87 0.21 -8.39
C LEU A 36 4.25 -0.23 -8.88
N ARG A 37 4.59 0.03 -10.14
CA ARG A 37 5.90 -0.33 -10.71
C ARG A 37 6.40 0.71 -11.70
N GLU A 38 7.62 0.59 -12.19
CA GLU A 38 8.19 1.60 -13.11
C GLU A 38 7.34 1.80 -14.37
N GLY A 39 6.79 0.72 -14.94
CA GLY A 39 5.87 0.78 -16.08
C GLY A 39 4.41 1.09 -15.71
N ARG A 40 4.10 1.21 -14.41
CA ARG A 40 2.78 1.57 -13.89
C ARG A 40 2.98 2.48 -12.67
N PRO A 41 3.42 3.73 -12.89
CA PRO A 41 3.74 4.63 -11.79
C PRO A 41 2.46 5.08 -11.08
N LYS A 42 2.64 5.60 -9.86
CA LYS A 42 1.57 6.28 -9.14
C LYS A 42 1.13 7.55 -9.87
N PRO A 43 -0.12 8.00 -9.67
CA PRO A 43 -0.54 9.34 -10.06
C PRO A 43 0.33 10.44 -9.41
N GLU A 44 0.45 11.60 -10.07
CA GLU A 44 1.27 12.69 -9.56
C GLU A 44 0.74 13.26 -8.23
N GLY A 45 -0.58 13.32 -8.07
CA GLY A 45 -1.26 13.76 -6.86
C GLY A 45 -1.31 12.72 -5.74
N ILE A 46 -0.69 11.55 -5.91
CA ILE A 46 -0.53 10.54 -4.85
C ILE A 46 0.90 10.58 -4.32
N GLY A 47 1.07 11.02 -3.08
CA GLY A 47 2.34 11.06 -2.37
C GLY A 47 2.42 10.07 -1.21
N ASP A 48 3.63 9.89 -0.67
CA ASP A 48 3.91 9.01 0.47
C ASP A 48 3.00 9.29 1.68
N LYS A 49 2.69 10.56 1.95
CA LYS A 49 1.84 10.97 3.06
C LYS A 49 0.41 10.42 2.94
N GLN A 50 -0.17 10.39 1.74
CA GLN A 50 -1.51 9.84 1.52
C GLN A 50 -1.55 8.34 1.81
N ILE A 51 -0.53 7.60 1.38
CA ILE A 51 -0.45 6.15 1.64
C ILE A 51 -0.16 5.87 3.12
N LYS A 52 0.70 6.65 3.77
CA LYS A 52 0.94 6.52 5.21
C LYS A 52 -0.31 6.79 6.06
N ASN A 53 -1.19 7.69 5.62
CA ASN A 53 -2.46 7.87 6.30
C ASN A 53 -3.32 6.58 6.26
N LEU A 54 -3.24 5.78 5.18
CA LEU A 54 -3.89 4.47 5.11
C LEU A 54 -3.29 3.48 6.11
N VAL A 55 -1.97 3.51 6.34
CA VAL A 55 -1.32 2.70 7.39
C VAL A 55 -1.90 3.05 8.75
N VAL A 56 -1.97 4.35 9.08
CA VAL A 56 -2.52 4.82 10.36
C VAL A 56 -3.99 4.43 10.50
N MET A 57 -4.80 4.61 9.47
CA MET A 57 -6.20 4.19 9.52
C MET A 57 -6.35 2.68 9.68
N ALA A 58 -5.54 1.86 9.01
CA ALA A 58 -5.57 0.42 9.21
C ALA A 58 -5.20 0.00 10.65
N GLN A 59 -4.34 0.78 11.32
CA GLN A 59 -3.99 0.53 12.72
C GLN A 59 -5.07 0.98 13.71
N MET A 60 -5.89 1.96 13.35
CA MET A 60 -6.91 2.55 14.22
C MET A 60 -8.34 2.06 13.95
N ALA A 61 -8.62 1.58 12.75
CA ALA A 61 -9.95 1.18 12.31
C ALA A 61 -10.46 -0.02 13.12
N ALA A 62 -11.78 -0.08 13.31
CA ALA A 62 -12.42 -1.25 13.89
C ALA A 62 -12.64 -2.34 12.84
N ILE A 63 -12.91 -1.95 11.59
CA ILE A 63 -13.21 -2.86 10.48
C ILE A 63 -12.64 -2.34 9.15
N PRO A 64 -12.33 -3.23 8.18
CA PRO A 64 -11.81 -2.83 6.86
C PRO A 64 -12.73 -1.87 6.08
N LEU A 65 -14.04 -1.93 6.32
CA LEU A 65 -15.03 -1.06 5.66
C LEU A 65 -14.74 0.44 5.91
N GLU A 66 -14.21 0.81 7.07
CA GLU A 66 -13.86 2.21 7.38
C GLU A 66 -12.76 2.74 6.44
N ILE A 67 -11.81 1.89 6.07
CA ILE A 67 -10.73 2.25 5.13
C ILE A 67 -11.30 2.40 3.72
N LYS A 68 -12.19 1.50 3.29
CA LYS A 68 -12.86 1.58 1.99
C LYS A 68 -13.68 2.87 1.88
N ALA A 69 -14.49 3.17 2.88
CA ALA A 69 -15.29 4.40 2.95
C ALA A 69 -14.41 5.66 2.92
N PHE A 70 -13.25 5.64 3.58
CA PHE A 70 -12.29 6.74 3.48
C PHE A 70 -11.76 6.94 2.05
N ILE A 71 -11.42 5.85 1.34
CA ILE A 71 -10.92 5.94 -0.04
C ILE A 71 -12.01 6.48 -0.96
N GLU A 72 -13.26 6.02 -0.81
CA GLU A 72 -14.41 6.53 -1.56
C GLU A 72 -14.62 8.03 -1.29
N TYR A 73 -14.53 8.45 -0.03
CA TYR A 73 -14.58 9.87 0.33
C TYR A 73 -13.45 10.67 -0.34
N GLN A 74 -12.22 10.15 -0.33
CA GLN A 74 -11.09 10.81 -0.98
C GLN A 74 -11.28 10.94 -2.49
N MET A 75 -11.85 9.92 -3.14
CA MET A 75 -12.21 9.97 -4.55
C MET A 75 -13.28 11.03 -4.82
N GLY A 76 -14.33 11.10 -4.00
CA GLY A 76 -15.39 12.11 -4.15
C GLY A 76 -14.91 13.55 -3.96
N ARG A 77 -13.84 13.75 -3.18
CA ARG A 77 -13.22 15.07 -2.95
C ARG A 77 -12.16 15.44 -3.98
N ASP A 78 -11.67 14.49 -4.78
CA ASP A 78 -10.61 14.74 -5.76
C ASP A 78 -11.16 15.38 -7.05
N SER A 79 -11.52 16.65 -6.95
CA SER A 79 -12.00 17.47 -8.06
C SER A 79 -10.94 17.74 -9.13
N GLY A 80 -9.65 17.59 -8.78
CA GLY A 80 -8.53 17.86 -9.67
C GLY A 80 -8.21 16.72 -10.63
N GLY A 81 -8.70 15.50 -10.39
CA GLY A 81 -8.46 14.36 -11.28
C GLY A 81 -7.01 13.87 -11.31
N GLN A 82 -6.15 14.36 -10.41
CA GLN A 82 -4.70 14.11 -10.43
C GLN A 82 -4.23 13.12 -9.34
N GLY A 83 -5.11 12.77 -8.39
CA GLY A 83 -4.78 11.92 -7.25
C GLY A 83 -5.54 10.60 -7.23
N TRP A 84 -6.60 10.53 -6.44
CA TRP A 84 -7.43 9.35 -6.21
C TRP A 84 -8.31 8.99 -7.41
N THR A 85 -8.73 10.00 -8.18
CA THR A 85 -9.52 9.80 -9.40
C THR A 85 -8.67 9.73 -10.66
N ALA A 86 -7.36 9.99 -10.56
CA ALA A 86 -6.43 9.81 -11.68
C ALA A 86 -6.37 8.35 -12.13
N GLU A 87 -6.30 8.15 -13.44
CA GLU A 87 -6.27 6.82 -14.03
C GLU A 87 -4.92 6.11 -13.82
N ILE A 88 -5.01 4.84 -13.46
CA ILE A 88 -3.93 3.87 -13.47
C ILE A 88 -4.44 2.64 -14.20
N ASN A 89 -3.83 2.32 -15.35
CA ASN A 89 -4.19 1.14 -16.13
C ASN A 89 -5.68 1.08 -16.54
N GLY A 90 -6.26 2.21 -16.92
CA GLY A 90 -7.64 2.31 -17.41
C GLY A 90 -8.72 2.36 -16.32
N GLU A 91 -8.34 2.51 -15.04
CA GLU A 91 -9.30 2.75 -13.97
C GLU A 91 -8.78 3.78 -12.94
N PRO A 92 -9.67 4.48 -12.20
CA PRO A 92 -9.24 5.41 -11.16
C PRO A 92 -8.39 4.73 -10.08
N PHE A 93 -7.33 5.39 -9.62
CA PHE A 93 -6.41 4.86 -8.61
C PHE A 93 -7.12 4.36 -7.35
N GLY A 94 -8.09 5.11 -6.84
CA GLY A 94 -8.89 4.71 -5.69
C GLY A 94 -9.69 3.43 -5.95
N ARG A 95 -10.25 3.23 -7.16
CA ARG A 95 -10.95 1.99 -7.53
C ARG A 95 -10.00 0.81 -7.65
N ALA A 96 -8.83 1.00 -8.26
CA ALA A 96 -7.80 -0.04 -8.32
C ALA A 96 -7.38 -0.47 -6.92
N LEU A 97 -7.20 0.51 -6.01
CA LEU A 97 -6.80 0.24 -4.63
C LEU A 97 -7.90 -0.49 -3.84
N LEU A 98 -9.18 -0.14 -4.04
CA LEU A 98 -10.31 -0.84 -3.42
C LEU A 98 -10.35 -2.32 -3.82
N LYS A 99 -10.15 -2.63 -5.11
CA LYS A 99 -10.05 -4.01 -5.58
C LYS A 99 -8.88 -4.76 -4.95
N GLU A 100 -7.72 -4.12 -4.85
CA GLU A 100 -6.56 -4.74 -4.19
C GLU A 100 -6.82 -4.99 -2.70
N ILE A 101 -7.54 -4.09 -2.01
CA ILE A 101 -7.97 -4.31 -0.63
C ILE A 101 -8.88 -5.53 -0.52
N GLU A 102 -9.83 -5.72 -1.43
CA GLU A 102 -10.70 -6.91 -1.45
C GLU A 102 -9.90 -8.21 -1.63
N GLU A 103 -8.89 -8.20 -2.49
CA GLU A 103 -8.00 -9.34 -2.66
C GLU A 103 -7.15 -9.62 -1.41
N ILE A 104 -6.69 -8.59 -0.70
CA ILE A 104 -5.97 -8.75 0.58
C ILE A 104 -6.91 -9.26 1.67
N GLU A 105 -8.15 -8.78 1.73
CA GLU A 105 -9.18 -9.29 2.66
C GLU A 105 -9.44 -10.78 2.43
N LYS A 106 -9.53 -11.18 1.15
CA LYS A 106 -9.67 -12.59 0.76
C LYS A 106 -8.45 -13.40 1.16
N LEU A 107 -7.23 -12.93 0.85
CA LEU A 107 -5.98 -13.58 1.23
C LEU A 107 -5.89 -13.80 2.75
N ALA A 108 -6.21 -12.76 3.53
CA ALA A 108 -6.20 -12.84 4.99
C ALA A 108 -7.28 -13.80 5.51
N THR A 109 -8.49 -13.77 4.94
CA THR A 109 -9.58 -14.68 5.33
C THR A 109 -9.23 -16.13 5.01
N ASP A 110 -8.69 -16.38 3.82
CA ASP A 110 -8.26 -17.70 3.36
C ASP A 110 -7.18 -18.26 4.28
N LYS A 111 -6.21 -17.43 4.70
CA LYS A 111 -5.18 -17.81 5.66
C LYS A 111 -5.74 -18.29 7.00
N LEU A 112 -6.89 -17.78 7.41
CA LEU A 112 -7.49 -18.08 8.72
C LEU A 112 -8.45 -19.28 8.70
N LYS A 113 -8.80 -19.82 7.52
CA LYS A 113 -9.75 -20.94 7.36
C LYS A 113 -9.38 -22.14 8.21
N ASP A 114 -8.12 -22.59 8.12
CA ASP A 114 -7.64 -23.80 8.80
C ASP A 114 -7.67 -23.68 10.34
N SER A 115 -7.70 -22.44 10.84
CA SER A 115 -7.73 -22.14 12.27
C SER A 115 -9.09 -21.66 12.77
N ASN A 116 -10.14 -21.73 11.92
CA ASN A 116 -11.50 -21.27 12.22
C ASN A 116 -11.58 -19.82 12.76
N ARG A 117 -10.66 -18.95 12.31
CA ARG A 117 -10.57 -17.53 12.73
C ARG A 117 -11.05 -16.55 11.67
N THR A 118 -11.87 -16.96 10.70
CA THR A 118 -12.29 -16.14 9.55
C THR A 118 -12.98 -14.81 9.91
N ASN A 119 -13.49 -14.68 11.14
CA ASN A 119 -14.08 -13.45 11.66
C ASN A 119 -13.07 -12.49 12.30
N ASP A 120 -11.77 -12.81 12.33
CA ASP A 120 -10.72 -11.99 12.93
C ASP A 120 -10.40 -10.76 12.06
N LYS A 121 -11.24 -9.72 12.16
CA LYS A 121 -11.08 -8.47 11.41
C LYS A 121 -9.77 -7.74 11.76
N ARG A 122 -9.25 -7.95 12.97
CA ARG A 122 -7.98 -7.37 13.41
C ARG A 122 -6.82 -7.94 12.62
N PHE A 123 -6.83 -9.24 12.29
CA PHE A 123 -5.83 -9.82 11.39
C PHE A 123 -5.88 -9.22 9.99
N VAL A 124 -7.08 -9.03 9.43
CA VAL A 124 -7.26 -8.39 8.13
C VAL A 124 -6.68 -6.96 8.12
N LEU A 125 -6.97 -6.17 9.15
CA LEU A 125 -6.43 -4.83 9.33
C LEU A 125 -4.89 -4.82 9.48
N LEU A 126 -4.32 -5.82 10.17
CA LEU A 126 -2.86 -5.99 10.26
C LEU A 126 -2.22 -6.25 8.89
N CYS A 127 -2.85 -7.09 8.05
CA CYS A 127 -2.42 -7.34 6.68
C CYS A 127 -2.48 -6.05 5.83
N LEU A 128 -3.58 -5.30 5.92
CA LEU A 128 -3.74 -4.03 5.22
C LEU A 128 -2.70 -2.99 5.66
N ALA A 129 -2.42 -2.87 6.96
CA ALA A 129 -1.39 -1.97 7.47
C ALA A 129 0.00 -2.30 6.90
N HIS A 130 0.36 -3.58 6.79
CA HIS A 130 1.62 -4.00 6.18
C HIS A 130 1.65 -3.75 4.68
N PHE A 131 0.58 -4.08 3.96
CA PHE A 131 0.45 -3.79 2.54
C PHE A 131 0.62 -2.29 2.26
N PHE A 132 -0.09 -1.43 2.97
CA PHE A 132 0.06 0.03 2.81
C PHE A 132 1.46 0.52 3.20
N GLY A 133 2.11 -0.11 4.19
CA GLY A 133 3.49 0.14 4.54
C GLY A 133 4.44 -0.13 3.37
N TYR A 134 4.32 -1.29 2.74
CA TYR A 134 5.10 -1.65 1.55
C TYR A 134 4.76 -0.75 0.35
N LEU A 135 3.49 -0.40 0.17
CA LEU A 135 3.04 0.51 -0.87
C LEU A 135 3.62 1.92 -0.69
N SER A 136 3.73 2.40 0.55
CA SER A 136 4.40 3.67 0.89
C SER A 136 5.87 3.64 0.50
N TRP A 137 6.59 2.55 0.76
CA TRP A 137 7.97 2.37 0.29
C TRP A 137 8.04 2.37 -1.23
N ARG A 138 7.07 1.75 -1.89
CA ARG A 138 7.02 1.72 -3.36
C ARG A 138 6.82 3.11 -3.96
N VAL A 139 5.93 3.90 -3.38
CA VAL A 139 5.74 5.31 -3.74
C VAL A 139 7.04 6.10 -3.62
N LYS A 140 7.75 5.98 -2.48
CA LYS A 140 9.04 6.65 -2.27
C LYS A 140 10.10 6.22 -3.27
N TYR A 141 10.19 4.92 -3.56
CA TYR A 141 11.13 4.39 -4.53
C TYR A 141 10.89 4.97 -5.93
N LEU A 142 9.63 5.03 -6.37
CA LEU A 142 9.30 5.61 -7.68
C LEU A 142 9.59 7.12 -7.74
N ASP A 143 9.34 7.85 -6.65
CA ASP A 143 9.71 9.27 -6.56
C ASP A 143 11.23 9.48 -6.61
N TYR A 144 12.00 8.60 -5.96
CA TYR A 144 13.47 8.61 -6.02
C TYR A 144 13.96 8.37 -7.46
N LEU A 145 13.44 7.35 -8.14
CA LEU A 145 13.80 7.07 -9.54
C LEU A 145 13.47 8.23 -10.49
N LYS A 146 12.33 8.90 -10.30
CA LYS A 146 11.95 10.08 -11.10
C LYS A 146 12.98 11.21 -10.92
N LYS A 147 13.47 11.41 -9.69
CA LYS A 147 14.50 12.42 -9.38
C LYS A 147 15.86 12.07 -9.99
N GLU A 148 16.30 10.82 -9.84
CA GLU A 148 17.56 10.33 -10.44
C GLU A 148 17.57 10.50 -11.97
N LYS A 149 16.49 10.07 -12.64
CA LYS A 149 16.32 10.22 -14.10
C LYS A 149 16.29 11.70 -14.54
N ALA A 150 15.79 12.61 -13.70
CA ALA A 150 15.79 14.04 -14.00
C ALA A 150 17.18 14.67 -13.83
N GLN A 151 17.97 14.22 -12.84
CA GLN A 151 19.32 14.71 -12.61
C GLN A 151 20.32 14.22 -13.67
N SER A 152 20.20 12.97 -14.12
CA SER A 152 21.05 12.45 -15.20
C SER A 152 20.87 13.21 -16.51
N LYS A 153 19.63 13.57 -16.88
CA LYS A 153 19.34 14.42 -18.05
C LYS A 153 19.94 15.82 -17.95
N LYS A 154 20.00 16.42 -16.75
CA LYS A 154 20.60 17.74 -16.54
C LYS A 154 22.13 17.73 -16.54
N ARG A 155 22.78 16.57 -16.44
CA ARG A 155 24.25 16.42 -16.51
C ARG A 155 24.77 16.20 -17.94
N HIS A 156 23.90 16.00 -18.93
CA HIS A 156 24.24 15.96 -20.36
C HIS A 156 23.56 17.03 -21.24
N PRO A 157 23.68 18.34 -20.96
CA PRO A 157 23.41 19.37 -21.95
C PRO A 157 24.72 20.10 -22.29
N GLY A 158 25.52 19.56 -23.20
CA GLY A 158 26.68 20.29 -23.74
C GLY A 158 27.93 19.45 -23.92
N GLY A 159 27.95 18.64 -24.98
CA GLY A 159 29.13 17.93 -25.44
C GLY A 159 29.06 17.68 -26.94
N ASP A 160 28.72 18.71 -27.72
CA ASP A 160 29.11 18.84 -29.13
C ASP A 160 28.96 20.33 -29.52
N ARG A 161 30.00 21.11 -29.19
CA ARG A 161 30.28 22.37 -29.86
C ARG A 161 31.30 22.07 -30.96
N ASP A 162 30.80 22.15 -32.19
CA ASP A 162 31.45 22.84 -33.29
C ASP A 162 32.85 22.34 -33.68
N GLY A 163 32.89 21.22 -34.40
CA GLY A 163 34.03 20.80 -35.21
C GLY A 163 34.11 21.56 -36.54
N GLY A 164 33.97 22.89 -36.50
CA GLY A 164 34.32 23.77 -37.61
C GLY A 164 35.79 24.13 -37.51
N SER A 165 36.65 23.50 -38.31
CA SER A 165 37.97 24.05 -38.63
C SER A 165 38.51 23.50 -39.95
N ARG A 166 38.43 24.39 -40.95
CA ARG A 166 39.30 24.60 -42.12
C ARG A 166 39.30 23.56 -43.24
#